data_AF-A0A3D9HQW7-F1
#
_entry.id   AF-A0A3D9HQW7-F1
#
_cell.length_a   1.000
_cell.length_b   1.000
_cell.length_c   1.000
_cell.angle_alpha   90.00
_cell.angle_beta   90.00
_cell.angle_gamma   90.00
#
_symmetry.space_group_name_H-M   'P 1'
#
loop_
_entity.id
_entity.type
_entity.pdbx_description
1 polymer ?
#
loop_
_entity_poly.entity_id
_entity_poly.type
_entity_poly.pdbx_seq_one_letter_code
_entity_poly.pdbx_strand_id
1 'polypeptide(L)'
;MAQLAGTLEALNNWIENVQQKLQSRPKTQAMFETCIRNTIETTFRELPDGTTFVITGDIPAMWLRDSAAQARPYMLLASKDPAIERLLRGIVERQLRYVIHDPYANAFNESPNGQGHQDDDTAMTPWIWERKYEVDSLCYPLQLAYLLWKNTGSTSQFNDTFQEAAKLILTVWTQEQNHEMNSEYRFERGNCPVTDTLPRDGRGTPTGKTGMTWSGFRPSDDACAYGYLIPSNMFAVVVLRYLAEIAEAVLNDLELKDKALTLADEIDRGIRQYGTFEHPVYGTIFAYETDGLGNHNLMDDANVPSLLSIPYLSYASSDDPIYKNTRSFILSEDNPYFYEGSATSGIGSPHTPSGYIWHIALAMQGLTAQSPEEKARLLDLLERTDGDKGMMHEGFDANDPNKYTREWFSWANMMYCELVLDVCGIRVAG
;
A
#
# COMPACT_ATOMS: atom_id res chain seq x y z
N MET A 1 21.24 4.90 -19.56
CA MET A 1 21.69 6.31 -19.59
C MET A 1 21.12 7.11 -20.77
N ALA A 2 21.28 6.68 -22.05
CA ALA A 2 20.74 7.45 -23.19
C ALA A 2 19.20 7.44 -23.33
N GLN A 3 18.53 6.42 -22.78
CA GLN A 3 17.07 6.23 -22.91
C GLN A 3 16.24 7.01 -21.88
N LEU A 4 16.89 7.54 -20.83
CA LEU A 4 16.27 8.41 -19.81
C LEU A 4 16.28 9.90 -20.21
N ALA A 5 17.03 10.30 -21.24
CA ALA A 5 17.15 11.72 -21.60
C ALA A 5 15.81 12.36 -22.04
N GLY A 6 15.00 11.64 -22.83
CA GLY A 6 13.66 12.11 -23.23
C GLY A 6 12.64 12.03 -22.08
N THR A 7 12.77 11.01 -21.23
CA THR A 7 11.99 10.85 -19.99
C THR A 7 12.18 12.02 -19.04
N LEU A 8 13.42 12.52 -18.94
CA LEU A 8 13.75 13.67 -18.11
C LEU A 8 13.11 14.96 -18.63
N GLU A 9 12.95 15.15 -19.94
CA GLU A 9 12.30 16.36 -20.48
C GLU A 9 10.79 16.39 -20.15
N ALA A 10 10.08 15.28 -20.35
CA ALA A 10 8.66 15.19 -20.00
C ALA A 10 8.43 15.35 -18.49
N LEU A 11 9.31 14.75 -17.68
CA LEU A 11 9.31 14.90 -16.23
C LEU A 11 9.56 16.36 -15.82
N ASN A 12 10.57 17.02 -16.38
CA ASN A 12 10.89 18.43 -16.11
C ASN A 12 9.71 19.35 -16.41
N ASN A 13 9.12 19.21 -17.60
CA ASN A 13 7.96 20.00 -18.00
C ASN A 13 6.77 19.78 -17.06
N TRP A 14 6.54 18.55 -16.60
CA TRP A 14 5.46 18.27 -15.66
C TRP A 14 5.73 18.86 -14.28
N ILE A 15 6.96 18.75 -13.78
CA ILE A 15 7.39 19.38 -12.52
C ILE A 15 7.16 20.89 -12.59
N GLU A 16 7.61 21.56 -13.66
CA GLU A 16 7.40 22.99 -13.85
C GLU A 16 5.91 23.37 -13.85
N ASN A 17 5.07 22.59 -14.53
CA ASN A 17 3.61 22.82 -14.55
C ASN A 17 2.97 22.69 -13.15
N VAL A 18 3.42 21.74 -12.33
CA VAL A 18 2.95 21.59 -10.95
C VAL A 18 3.47 22.75 -10.10
N GLN A 19 4.75 23.10 -10.21
CA GLN A 19 5.35 24.21 -9.47
C GLN A 19 4.65 25.54 -9.78
N GLN A 20 4.23 25.79 -11.01
CA GLN A 20 3.45 26.99 -11.37
C GLN A 20 2.12 27.11 -10.59
N LYS A 21 1.52 26.01 -10.14
CA LYS A 21 0.31 26.01 -9.30
C LYS A 21 0.61 26.25 -7.81
N LEU A 22 1.88 26.20 -7.42
CA LEU A 22 2.36 26.29 -6.04
C LEU A 22 3.17 27.58 -5.78
N GLN A 23 2.95 28.64 -6.55
CA GLN A 23 3.74 29.89 -6.47
C GLN A 23 3.79 30.52 -5.06
N SER A 24 2.74 30.31 -4.25
CA SER A 24 2.70 30.79 -2.86
C SER A 24 3.39 29.87 -1.85
N ARG A 25 3.95 28.74 -2.29
CA ARG A 25 4.55 27.71 -1.43
C ARG A 25 5.91 27.23 -1.97
N PRO A 26 6.97 28.06 -1.89
CA PRO A 26 8.28 27.74 -2.46
C PRO A 26 8.95 26.50 -1.83
N LYS A 27 8.72 26.23 -0.54
CA LYS A 27 9.21 25.00 0.10
C LYS A 27 8.53 23.77 -0.50
N THR A 28 7.20 23.79 -0.66
CA THR A 28 6.47 22.71 -1.35
C THR A 28 7.01 22.45 -2.76
N GLN A 29 7.28 23.50 -3.54
CA GLN A 29 7.82 23.37 -4.91
C GLN A 29 9.15 22.62 -4.92
N ALA A 30 10.06 23.00 -4.04
CA ALA A 30 11.38 22.38 -3.93
C ALA A 30 11.26 20.92 -3.46
N MET A 31 10.49 20.67 -2.39
CA MET A 31 10.30 19.32 -1.85
C MET A 31 9.58 18.40 -2.85
N PHE A 32 8.59 18.89 -3.59
CA PHE A 32 7.90 18.11 -4.62
C PHE A 32 8.89 17.66 -5.70
N GLU A 33 9.72 18.58 -6.21
CA GLU A 33 10.76 18.24 -7.18
C GLU A 33 11.78 17.26 -6.60
N THR A 34 12.26 17.48 -5.38
CA THR A 34 13.19 16.57 -4.70
C THR A 34 12.61 15.17 -4.57
N CYS A 35 11.38 15.04 -4.05
CA CYS A 35 10.72 13.76 -3.83
C CYS A 35 10.45 13.01 -5.14
N ILE A 36 9.83 13.69 -6.12
CA ILE A 36 9.46 13.06 -7.40
C ILE A 36 10.67 12.68 -8.25
N ARG A 37 11.80 13.40 -8.15
CA ARG A 37 13.05 12.99 -8.80
C ARG A 37 13.73 11.87 -8.04
N ASN A 38 13.82 11.98 -6.71
CA ASN A 38 14.46 10.98 -5.87
C ASN A 38 13.91 9.59 -6.19
N THR A 39 12.59 9.41 -6.22
CA THR A 39 11.98 8.11 -6.48
C THR A 39 12.40 7.54 -7.84
N ILE A 40 12.11 8.22 -8.96
CA ILE A 40 12.40 7.65 -10.28
C ILE A 40 13.90 7.53 -10.58
N GLU A 41 14.73 8.46 -10.11
CA GLU A 41 16.17 8.49 -10.44
C GLU A 41 17.00 7.53 -9.57
N THR A 42 16.55 7.24 -8.34
CA THR A 42 17.34 6.43 -7.39
C THR A 42 16.78 5.04 -7.12
N THR A 43 15.47 4.82 -7.33
CA THR A 43 14.85 3.52 -7.00
C THR A 43 14.52 2.66 -8.21
N PHE A 44 14.28 3.25 -9.39
CA PHE A 44 13.82 2.52 -10.57
C PHE A 44 15.02 2.04 -11.40
N ARG A 45 15.02 0.76 -11.75
CA ARG A 45 16.06 0.14 -12.58
C ARG A 45 15.43 -0.76 -13.63
N GLU A 46 15.56 -0.35 -14.89
CA GLU A 46 15.19 -1.21 -16.03
C GLU A 46 16.21 -2.35 -16.15
N LEU A 47 15.70 -3.57 -16.28
CA LEU A 47 16.50 -4.78 -16.32
C LEU A 47 16.65 -5.30 -17.76
N PRO A 48 17.66 -6.13 -18.05
CA PRO A 48 17.90 -6.64 -19.41
C PRO A 48 16.74 -7.44 -20.02
N ASP A 49 15.83 -7.95 -19.19
CA ASP A 49 14.63 -8.68 -19.62
C ASP A 49 13.43 -7.77 -19.94
N GLY A 50 13.64 -6.44 -19.95
CA GLY A 50 12.63 -5.43 -20.29
C GLY A 50 11.66 -5.10 -19.15
N THR A 51 11.84 -5.70 -17.97
CA THR A 51 11.07 -5.35 -16.78
C THR A 51 11.75 -4.23 -15.97
N THR A 52 11.07 -3.71 -14.95
CA THR A 52 11.62 -2.66 -14.08
C THR A 52 11.58 -3.14 -12.63
N PHE A 53 12.74 -3.08 -11.97
CA PHE A 53 12.91 -3.37 -10.55
C PHE A 53 12.94 -2.08 -9.75
N VAL A 54 12.23 -2.04 -8.63
CA VAL A 54 12.08 -0.83 -7.81
C VAL A 54 12.41 -1.17 -6.37
N ILE A 55 13.47 -0.56 -5.83
CA ILE A 55 13.82 -0.70 -4.40
C ILE A 55 13.00 0.26 -3.54
N THR A 56 12.83 -0.03 -2.26
CA THR A 56 12.04 0.82 -1.34
C THR A 56 12.72 2.17 -1.03
N GLY A 57 14.05 2.22 -1.17
CA GLY A 57 14.91 3.31 -0.73
C GLY A 57 16.16 2.73 -0.09
N ASP A 58 16.33 2.99 1.21
CA ASP A 58 17.44 2.45 2.02
C ASP A 58 17.51 0.91 2.08
N ILE A 59 16.40 0.18 1.83
CA ILE A 59 16.38 -1.28 1.76
C ILE A 59 16.47 -1.74 0.29
N PRO A 60 17.50 -2.53 -0.10
CA PRO A 60 17.81 -2.87 -1.49
C PRO A 60 16.99 -4.05 -2.04
N ALA A 61 15.70 -4.12 -1.71
CA ALA A 61 14.76 -5.13 -2.22
C ALA A 61 13.44 -4.47 -2.67
N MET A 62 12.67 -5.22 -3.44
CA MET A 62 11.40 -4.75 -4.03
C MET A 62 10.23 -5.37 -3.28
N TRP A 63 9.53 -4.55 -2.50
CA TRP A 63 8.21 -4.89 -1.97
C TRP A 63 7.16 -4.72 -3.06
N LEU A 64 6.21 -5.64 -3.16
CA LEU A 64 5.08 -5.52 -4.10
C LEU A 64 4.24 -4.27 -3.79
N ARG A 65 4.02 -3.98 -2.51
CA ARG A 65 3.38 -2.76 -2.02
C ARG A 65 4.14 -1.49 -2.41
N ASP A 66 5.36 -1.33 -1.92
CA ASP A 66 6.14 -0.11 -2.07
C ASP A 66 6.31 0.25 -3.54
N SER A 67 6.70 -0.71 -4.36
CA SER A 67 6.94 -0.48 -5.78
C SER A 67 5.70 -0.03 -6.56
N ALA A 68 4.50 -0.49 -6.18
CA ALA A 68 3.25 0.00 -6.77
C ALA A 68 2.90 1.41 -6.28
N ALA A 69 3.04 1.69 -4.98
CA ALA A 69 2.79 3.01 -4.42
C ALA A 69 3.78 4.05 -4.95
N GLN A 70 5.06 3.68 -5.12
CA GLN A 70 6.10 4.51 -5.71
C GLN A 70 5.80 4.84 -7.18
N ALA A 71 5.22 3.89 -7.92
CA ALA A 71 4.88 4.05 -9.33
C ALA A 71 3.65 4.94 -9.58
N ARG A 72 2.74 5.03 -8.61
CA ARG A 72 1.39 5.57 -8.82
C ARG A 72 1.36 7.02 -9.34
N PRO A 73 2.10 8.00 -8.78
CA PRO A 73 2.05 9.37 -9.30
C PRO A 73 2.49 9.52 -10.76
N TYR A 74 3.42 8.65 -11.21
CA TYR A 74 3.93 8.69 -12.58
C TYR A 74 2.91 8.20 -13.63
N MET A 75 1.79 7.61 -13.23
CA MET A 75 0.67 7.27 -14.13
C MET A 75 0.16 8.50 -14.90
N LEU A 76 0.20 9.67 -14.27
CA LEU A 76 -0.20 10.95 -14.87
C LEU A 76 0.70 11.35 -16.05
N LEU A 77 1.98 10.95 -16.00
CA LEU A 77 2.95 11.16 -17.06
C LEU A 77 2.91 10.06 -18.12
N ALA A 78 2.61 8.82 -17.73
CA ALA A 78 2.58 7.67 -18.63
C ALA A 78 1.66 7.87 -19.84
N SER A 79 0.55 8.60 -19.67
CA SER A 79 -0.38 8.94 -20.76
C SER A 79 0.23 9.82 -21.87
N LYS A 80 1.36 10.49 -21.59
CA LYS A 80 2.02 11.46 -22.48
C LYS A 80 3.44 11.05 -22.87
N ASP A 81 4.06 10.16 -22.10
CA ASP A 81 5.42 9.69 -22.32
C ASP A 81 5.48 8.16 -22.41
N PRO A 82 5.66 7.61 -23.63
CA PRO A 82 5.80 6.17 -23.84
C PRO A 82 6.97 5.53 -23.08
N ALA A 83 8.01 6.29 -22.70
CA ALA A 83 9.10 5.77 -21.88
C ALA A 83 8.67 5.55 -20.43
N ILE A 84 7.91 6.47 -19.85
CA ILE A 84 7.32 6.28 -18.52
C ILE A 84 6.33 5.12 -18.57
N GLU A 85 5.44 5.05 -19.58
CA GLU A 85 4.51 3.92 -19.73
C GLU A 85 5.24 2.57 -19.78
N ARG A 86 6.35 2.48 -20.52
CA ARG A 86 7.19 1.27 -20.57
C ARG A 86 7.77 0.91 -19.21
N LEU A 87 8.28 1.89 -18.45
CA LEU A 87 8.80 1.64 -17.10
C LEU A 87 7.70 1.10 -16.19
N LEU A 88 6.52 1.74 -16.17
CA LEU A 88 5.41 1.30 -15.32
C LEU A 88 4.89 -0.09 -15.70
N ARG A 89 4.79 -0.39 -17.00
CA ARG A 89 4.48 -1.74 -17.47
C ARG A 89 5.54 -2.76 -17.05
N GLY A 90 6.82 -2.36 -17.08
CA GLY A 90 7.93 -3.18 -16.61
C GLY A 90 7.84 -3.52 -15.12
N ILE A 91 7.31 -2.62 -14.29
CA ILE A 91 7.05 -2.86 -12.86
C ILE A 91 5.92 -3.88 -12.71
N VAL A 92 4.79 -3.68 -13.41
CA VAL A 92 3.65 -4.61 -13.39
C VAL A 92 4.11 -6.02 -13.77
N GLU A 93 4.82 -6.16 -14.89
CA GLU A 93 5.33 -7.46 -15.35
C GLU A 93 6.27 -8.10 -14.31
N ARG A 94 7.15 -7.32 -13.68
CA ARG A 94 8.07 -7.82 -12.64
C ARG A 94 7.31 -8.31 -11.40
N GLN A 95 6.34 -7.53 -10.92
CA GLN A 95 5.50 -7.89 -9.78
C GLN A 95 4.71 -9.18 -10.04
N LEU A 96 4.10 -9.33 -11.21
CA LEU A 96 3.33 -10.53 -11.56
C LEU A 96 4.22 -11.78 -11.62
N ARG A 97 5.45 -11.67 -12.14
CA ARG A 97 6.43 -12.76 -12.09
C ARG A 97 6.81 -13.15 -10.66
N TYR A 98 6.91 -12.19 -9.76
CA TYR A 98 7.15 -12.45 -8.34
C TYR A 98 5.97 -13.13 -7.66
N VAL A 99 4.73 -12.71 -7.95
CA VAL A 99 3.53 -13.39 -7.48
C VAL A 99 3.47 -14.85 -7.96
N ILE A 100 3.82 -15.11 -9.23
CA ILE A 100 3.89 -16.48 -9.77
C ILE A 100 5.00 -17.29 -9.09
N HIS A 101 6.14 -16.65 -8.81
CA HIS A 101 7.26 -17.29 -8.12
C HIS A 101 6.88 -17.69 -6.69
N ASP A 102 6.31 -16.78 -5.91
CA ASP A 102 5.73 -17.07 -4.59
C ASP A 102 4.64 -16.05 -4.20
N PRO A 103 3.37 -16.43 -4.15
CA PRO A 103 2.28 -15.51 -3.84
C PRO A 103 2.14 -15.21 -2.34
N TYR A 104 2.98 -15.81 -1.48
CA TYR A 104 3.01 -15.53 -0.05
C TYR A 104 4.16 -14.61 0.36
N ALA A 105 5.04 -14.21 -0.57
CA ALA A 105 6.14 -13.31 -0.29
C ALA A 105 5.76 -11.84 -0.52
N ASN A 106 6.16 -10.97 0.40
CA ASN A 106 6.02 -9.52 0.30
C ASN A 106 7.19 -8.88 -0.47
N ALA A 107 8.41 -9.41 -0.33
CA ALA A 107 9.64 -8.77 -0.81
C ALA A 107 10.57 -9.67 -1.63
N PHE A 108 11.16 -9.11 -2.69
CA PHE A 108 11.95 -9.86 -3.66
C PHE A 108 13.29 -9.21 -4.02
N ASN A 109 14.26 -10.06 -4.33
CA ASN A 109 15.58 -9.70 -4.83
C ASN A 109 15.56 -9.47 -6.35
N GLU A 110 16.41 -8.58 -6.86
CA GLU A 110 16.57 -8.33 -8.30
C GLU A 110 17.04 -9.55 -9.10
N SER A 111 17.79 -10.43 -8.43
CA SER A 111 18.41 -11.64 -8.96
C SER A 111 18.38 -12.73 -7.87
N PRO A 112 18.61 -14.03 -8.19
CA PRO A 112 18.56 -15.10 -7.19
C PRO A 112 19.84 -15.13 -6.33
N ASN A 113 20.07 -14.06 -5.57
CA ASN A 113 21.30 -13.80 -4.85
C ASN A 113 21.26 -14.25 -3.38
N GLY A 114 20.10 -14.70 -2.88
CA GLY A 114 19.94 -15.19 -1.51
C GLY A 114 20.18 -14.13 -0.44
N GLN A 115 19.94 -12.85 -0.75
CA GLN A 115 19.98 -11.77 0.24
C GLN A 115 18.64 -11.67 0.98
N GLY A 116 18.65 -11.04 2.15
CA GLY A 116 17.47 -10.89 3.00
C GLY A 116 17.37 -11.96 4.10
N HIS A 117 16.16 -12.22 4.57
CA HIS A 117 15.86 -13.01 5.77
C HIS A 117 15.87 -14.52 5.51
N GLN A 118 16.96 -15.05 4.94
CA GLN A 118 17.05 -16.46 4.52
C GLN A 118 17.02 -17.47 5.69
N ASP A 119 17.25 -17.01 6.92
CA ASP A 119 17.23 -17.84 8.12
C ASP A 119 15.81 -17.95 8.76
N ASP A 120 14.80 -17.31 8.18
CA ASP A 120 13.40 -17.47 8.62
C ASP A 120 12.91 -18.91 8.38
N ASP A 121 12.15 -19.45 9.33
CA ASP A 121 11.55 -20.78 9.23
C ASP A 121 10.27 -20.72 8.36
N THR A 122 10.51 -20.68 7.04
CA THR A 122 9.50 -20.67 5.99
C THR A 122 10.12 -21.11 4.67
N ALA A 123 9.30 -21.24 3.61
CA ALA A 123 9.74 -21.73 2.31
C ALA A 123 10.52 -20.67 1.48
N MET A 124 11.72 -20.30 1.94
CA MET A 124 12.58 -19.32 1.28
C MET A 124 13.17 -19.83 -0.04
N THR A 125 13.40 -18.92 -0.98
CA THR A 125 14.22 -19.15 -2.17
C THR A 125 15.21 -17.99 -2.35
N PRO A 126 16.27 -18.13 -3.18
CA PRO A 126 17.20 -17.04 -3.42
C PRO A 126 16.60 -15.77 -4.04
N TRP A 127 15.40 -15.85 -4.61
CA TRP A 127 14.65 -14.71 -5.16
C TRP A 127 13.88 -13.94 -4.10
N ILE A 128 13.58 -14.55 -2.97
CA ILE A 128 12.76 -13.97 -1.90
C ILE A 128 13.69 -13.22 -0.94
N TRP A 129 13.43 -11.94 -0.71
CA TRP A 129 14.09 -11.16 0.33
C TRP A 129 13.41 -11.41 1.69
N GLU A 130 12.08 -11.40 1.71
CA GLU A 130 11.24 -11.68 2.88
C GLU A 130 9.93 -12.36 2.44
N ARG A 131 9.43 -13.28 3.25
CA ARG A 131 8.25 -14.11 2.93
C ARG A 131 7.08 -13.91 3.91
N LYS A 132 6.84 -12.67 4.32
CA LYS A 132 5.69 -12.34 5.15
C LYS A 132 4.45 -12.23 4.29
N TYR A 133 3.43 -13.04 4.59
CA TYR A 133 2.21 -13.03 3.82
C TYR A 133 1.30 -11.87 4.22
N GLU A 134 1.13 -10.98 3.26
CA GLU A 134 0.34 -9.77 3.35
C GLU A 134 -0.68 -9.76 2.23
N VAL A 135 -1.97 -9.67 2.58
CA VAL A 135 -3.04 -9.64 1.57
C VAL A 135 -2.87 -8.48 0.58
N ASP A 136 -2.38 -7.33 1.04
CA ASP A 136 -2.16 -6.16 0.19
C ASP A 136 -1.03 -6.34 -0.82
N SER A 137 -0.02 -7.17 -0.53
CA SER A 137 1.05 -7.50 -1.48
C SER A 137 0.51 -8.14 -2.75
N LEU A 138 -0.64 -8.83 -2.69
CA LEU A 138 -1.35 -9.36 -3.87
C LEU A 138 -2.35 -8.36 -4.47
N CYS A 139 -2.79 -7.35 -3.70
CA CYS A 139 -3.69 -6.31 -4.19
C CYS A 139 -2.96 -5.30 -5.08
N TYR A 140 -1.77 -4.85 -4.65
CA TYR A 140 -1.01 -3.80 -5.31
C TYR A 140 -0.67 -4.08 -6.78
N PRO A 141 -0.24 -5.30 -7.18
CA PRO A 141 0.01 -5.61 -8.59
C PRO A 141 -1.25 -5.54 -9.46
N LEU A 142 -2.39 -6.03 -8.96
CA LEU A 142 -3.67 -5.94 -9.67
C LEU A 142 -4.14 -4.49 -9.80
N GLN A 143 -4.03 -3.70 -8.73
CA GLN A 143 -4.34 -2.27 -8.76
C GLN A 143 -3.45 -1.53 -9.76
N LEU A 144 -2.13 -1.75 -9.72
CA LEU A 144 -1.19 -1.06 -10.60
C LEU A 144 -1.49 -1.35 -12.08
N ALA A 145 -1.77 -2.61 -12.42
CA ALA A 145 -2.13 -3.02 -13.77
C ALA A 145 -3.45 -2.38 -14.25
N TYR A 146 -4.46 -2.31 -13.36
CA TYR A 146 -5.74 -1.65 -13.63
C TYR A 146 -5.59 -0.14 -13.83
N LEU A 147 -4.87 0.54 -12.94
CA LEU A 147 -4.67 1.99 -13.01
C LEU A 147 -3.85 2.38 -14.22
N LEU A 148 -2.86 1.58 -14.62
CA LEU A 148 -2.13 1.80 -15.87
C LEU A 148 -3.10 1.81 -17.06
N TRP A 149 -4.00 0.83 -17.13
CA TRP A 149 -5.03 0.79 -18.17
C TRP A 149 -5.95 2.02 -18.12
N LYS A 150 -6.47 2.39 -16.96
CA LYS A 150 -7.39 3.52 -16.83
C LYS A 150 -6.76 4.89 -17.15
N ASN A 151 -5.47 5.06 -16.88
CA ASN A 151 -4.79 6.34 -17.11
C ASN A 151 -4.14 6.45 -18.49
N THR A 152 -3.80 5.32 -19.16
CA THR A 152 -3.07 5.35 -20.43
C THR A 152 -3.83 4.73 -21.60
N GLY A 153 -4.85 3.91 -21.34
CA GLY A 153 -5.49 3.05 -22.33
C GLY A 153 -4.68 1.79 -22.67
N SER A 154 -3.46 1.62 -22.12
CA SER A 154 -2.63 0.44 -22.37
C SER A 154 -3.26 -0.81 -21.76
N THR A 155 -3.42 -1.85 -22.57
CA THR A 155 -3.88 -3.18 -22.16
C THR A 155 -2.79 -4.24 -22.31
N SER A 156 -1.61 -3.85 -22.76
CA SER A 156 -0.49 -4.74 -23.09
C SER A 156 0.05 -5.55 -21.90
N GLN A 157 -0.15 -5.05 -20.68
CA GLN A 157 0.19 -5.71 -19.43
C GLN A 157 -0.75 -6.88 -19.08
N PHE A 158 -1.92 -6.99 -19.71
CA PHE A 158 -2.87 -8.08 -19.47
C PHE A 158 -2.56 -9.29 -20.35
N ASN A 159 -1.31 -9.76 -20.25
CA ASN A 159 -0.74 -10.87 -21.00
C ASN A 159 -0.93 -12.22 -20.26
N ASP A 160 -0.25 -13.28 -20.71
CA ASP A 160 -0.32 -14.61 -20.08
C ASP A 160 0.16 -14.59 -18.61
N THR A 161 1.20 -13.82 -18.30
CA THR A 161 1.73 -13.64 -16.94
C THR A 161 0.69 -13.01 -16.03
N PHE A 162 -0.06 -12.01 -16.50
CA PHE A 162 -1.16 -11.43 -15.72
C PHE A 162 -2.26 -12.46 -15.44
N GLN A 163 -2.67 -13.23 -16.44
CA GLN A 163 -3.73 -14.24 -16.28
C GLN A 163 -3.32 -15.35 -15.31
N GLU A 164 -2.06 -15.79 -15.36
CA GLU A 164 -1.52 -16.79 -14.44
C GLU A 164 -1.48 -16.25 -12.99
N ALA A 165 -0.91 -15.06 -12.80
CA ALA A 165 -0.86 -14.41 -11.48
C ALA A 165 -2.27 -14.17 -10.91
N ALA A 166 -3.22 -13.68 -11.72
CA ALA A 166 -4.59 -13.45 -11.28
C ALA A 166 -5.28 -14.75 -10.81
N LYS A 167 -5.09 -15.86 -11.53
CA LYS A 167 -5.62 -17.18 -11.13
C LYS A 167 -4.98 -17.68 -9.83
N LEU A 168 -3.67 -17.44 -9.66
CA LEU A 168 -2.96 -17.81 -8.44
C LEU A 168 -3.42 -16.98 -7.23
N ILE A 169 -3.62 -15.67 -7.40
CA ILE A 169 -4.17 -14.78 -6.35
C ILE A 169 -5.55 -15.26 -5.91
N LEU A 170 -6.46 -15.55 -6.86
CA LEU A 170 -7.78 -16.10 -6.54
C LEU A 170 -7.67 -17.43 -5.76
N THR A 171 -6.73 -18.29 -6.14
CA THR A 171 -6.49 -19.57 -5.46
C THR A 171 -6.03 -19.34 -4.02
N VAL A 172 -5.05 -18.47 -3.81
CA VAL A 172 -4.52 -18.15 -2.47
C VAL A 172 -5.60 -17.53 -1.60
N TRP A 173 -6.30 -16.49 -2.04
CA TRP A 173 -7.33 -15.86 -1.22
C TRP A 173 -8.50 -16.81 -0.92
N THR A 174 -8.88 -17.69 -1.85
CA THR A 174 -9.90 -18.73 -1.58
C THR A 174 -9.40 -19.75 -0.56
N GLN A 175 -8.13 -20.16 -0.62
CA GLN A 175 -7.52 -21.06 0.36
C GLN A 175 -7.48 -20.41 1.75
N GLU A 176 -7.07 -19.15 1.81
CA GLU A 176 -6.89 -18.38 3.04
C GLU A 176 -8.20 -17.87 3.66
N GLN A 177 -9.36 -18.05 2.99
CA GLN A 177 -10.67 -17.96 3.64
C GLN A 177 -10.88 -19.03 4.73
N ASN A 178 -10.07 -20.09 4.74
CA ASN A 178 -10.09 -21.15 5.75
C ASN A 178 -8.66 -21.58 6.11
N HIS A 179 -7.88 -20.61 6.60
CA HIS A 179 -6.47 -20.77 6.98
C HIS A 179 -6.22 -22.01 7.87
N GLU A 180 -7.07 -22.22 8.90
CA GLU A 180 -6.91 -23.30 9.88
C GLU A 180 -6.96 -24.71 9.27
N MET A 181 -7.72 -24.91 8.19
CA MET A 181 -7.93 -26.24 7.61
C MET A 181 -7.20 -26.43 6.28
N ASN A 182 -7.01 -25.36 5.51
CA ASN A 182 -6.56 -25.45 4.13
C ASN A 182 -5.14 -24.90 3.92
N SER A 183 -4.63 -24.04 4.81
CA SER A 183 -3.36 -23.36 4.58
C SER A 183 -2.15 -24.17 5.07
N GLU A 184 -1.17 -24.28 4.19
CA GLU A 184 0.17 -24.78 4.47
C GLU A 184 1.16 -23.64 4.80
N TYR A 185 0.76 -22.36 4.66
CA TYR A 185 1.64 -21.24 4.95
C TYR A 185 2.00 -21.21 6.45
N ARG A 186 3.31 -21.19 6.74
CA ARG A 186 3.87 -20.99 8.08
C ARG A 186 5.03 -20.00 8.00
N PHE A 187 5.21 -19.25 9.08
CA PHE A 187 6.31 -18.32 9.20
C PHE A 187 6.73 -18.17 10.67
N GLU A 188 7.99 -18.48 10.98
CA GLU A 188 8.60 -18.12 12.25
C GLU A 188 9.96 -17.45 12.03
N ARG A 189 10.24 -16.42 12.84
CA ARG A 189 11.54 -15.74 12.87
C ARG A 189 12.13 -15.83 14.27
N GLY A 190 13.38 -16.27 14.36
CA GLY A 190 14.12 -16.34 15.63
C GLY A 190 14.70 -14.99 16.06
N ASN A 191 14.89 -14.79 17.37
CA ASN A 191 15.58 -13.61 17.94
C ASN A 191 15.02 -12.24 17.50
N CYS A 192 13.70 -12.14 17.32
CA CYS A 192 13.02 -10.96 16.84
C CYS A 192 11.96 -10.44 17.84
N PRO A 193 11.39 -9.24 17.64
CA PRO A 193 10.20 -8.79 18.35
C PRO A 193 9.00 -9.72 18.13
N VAL A 194 8.04 -9.74 19.05
CA VAL A 194 6.84 -10.59 18.92
C VAL A 194 5.99 -10.25 17.69
N THR A 195 6.10 -9.02 17.20
CA THR A 195 5.40 -8.54 15.99
C THR A 195 6.08 -9.01 14.71
N ASP A 196 7.27 -9.61 14.78
CA ASP A 196 8.06 -9.99 13.60
C ASP A 196 8.03 -11.52 13.35
N THR A 197 7.14 -12.25 14.04
CA THR A 197 6.96 -13.70 13.93
C THR A 197 5.52 -14.10 14.19
N LEU A 198 5.07 -15.25 13.68
CA LEU A 198 3.71 -15.74 13.93
C LEU A 198 3.67 -16.76 15.08
N PRO A 199 2.70 -16.66 16.01
CA PRO A 199 2.52 -17.67 17.06
C PRO A 199 2.00 -19.00 16.49
N ARG A 200 1.87 -20.00 17.38
CA ARG A 200 1.29 -21.33 17.09
C ARG A 200 2.02 -22.07 15.97
N ASP A 201 3.34 -22.24 16.13
CA ASP A 201 4.19 -22.92 15.15
C ASP A 201 4.05 -22.27 13.75
N GLY A 202 4.10 -20.94 13.72
CA GLY A 202 4.02 -20.14 12.50
C GLY A 202 2.64 -19.97 11.87
N ARG A 203 1.55 -20.33 12.56
CA ARG A 203 0.16 -20.31 12.02
C ARG A 203 -0.60 -19.02 12.26
N GLY A 204 -0.10 -18.15 13.13
CA GLY A 204 -0.89 -17.00 13.59
C GLY A 204 -2.00 -17.39 14.56
N THR A 205 -2.78 -16.40 14.99
CA THR A 205 -3.87 -16.59 15.95
C THR A 205 -5.06 -17.35 15.32
N PRO A 206 -5.83 -18.12 16.11
CA PRO A 206 -6.97 -18.89 15.59
C PRO A 206 -8.02 -17.99 14.93
N THR A 207 -8.60 -18.46 13.83
CA THR A 207 -9.68 -17.77 13.12
C THR A 207 -10.90 -18.67 12.89
N GLY A 208 -12.09 -18.07 12.91
CA GLY A 208 -13.34 -18.70 12.50
C GLY A 208 -13.69 -18.31 11.06
N LYS A 209 -14.43 -19.16 10.33
CA LYS A 209 -14.75 -18.87 8.92
C LYS A 209 -15.71 -17.68 8.78
N THR A 210 -15.24 -16.62 8.12
CA THR A 210 -16.02 -15.39 7.89
C THR A 210 -16.35 -15.11 6.42
N GLY A 211 -15.60 -15.71 5.48
CA GLY A 211 -15.63 -15.34 4.06
C GLY A 211 -14.55 -14.31 3.68
N MET A 212 -13.93 -13.63 4.65
CA MET A 212 -12.71 -12.84 4.45
C MET A 212 -11.50 -13.75 4.24
N THR A 213 -10.45 -13.24 3.59
CA THR A 213 -9.17 -13.93 3.47
C THR A 213 -8.25 -13.56 4.64
N TRP A 214 -7.54 -14.56 5.16
CA TRP A 214 -6.55 -14.39 6.23
C TRP A 214 -5.34 -13.59 5.74
N SER A 215 -4.69 -12.83 6.64
CA SER A 215 -3.40 -12.17 6.45
C SER A 215 -2.50 -12.53 7.64
N GLY A 216 -1.24 -12.89 7.37
CA GLY A 216 -0.27 -13.13 8.43
C GLY A 216 0.26 -11.82 9.00
N PHE A 217 0.57 -10.89 8.11
CA PHE A 217 1.18 -9.61 8.43
C PHE A 217 0.36 -8.45 7.84
N ARG A 218 0.59 -7.28 8.41
CA ARG A 218 0.03 -5.98 8.01
C ARG A 218 0.90 -5.34 6.93
N PRO A 219 0.45 -4.24 6.31
CA PRO A 219 1.28 -3.43 5.42
C PRO A 219 2.47 -2.74 6.13
N SER A 220 2.55 -2.82 7.47
CA SER A 220 3.71 -2.43 8.29
C SER A 220 4.76 -3.56 8.43
N ASP A 221 4.53 -4.70 7.79
CA ASP A 221 5.29 -5.95 7.97
C ASP A 221 5.19 -6.52 9.41
N ASP A 222 4.33 -5.98 10.28
CA ASP A 222 4.05 -6.53 11.61
C ASP A 222 2.95 -7.60 11.57
N ALA A 223 3.06 -8.63 12.41
CA ALA A 223 2.11 -9.71 12.55
C ALA A 223 0.71 -9.19 12.93
N CYS A 224 -0.32 -9.73 12.27
CA CYS A 224 -1.70 -9.42 12.61
C CYS A 224 -2.05 -9.98 14.00
N ALA A 225 -2.73 -9.18 14.83
CA ALA A 225 -3.20 -9.69 16.12
C ALA A 225 -4.35 -10.69 15.91
N TYR A 226 -5.25 -10.38 14.96
CA TYR A 226 -6.25 -11.29 14.45
C TYR A 226 -6.18 -11.38 12.93
N GLY A 227 -6.29 -12.60 12.39
CA GLY A 227 -5.94 -12.89 10.99
C GLY A 227 -6.82 -12.24 9.92
N TYR A 228 -8.01 -11.71 10.24
CA TYR A 228 -8.79 -10.94 9.27
C TYR A 228 -8.52 -9.45 9.44
N LEU A 229 -7.46 -9.00 8.76
CA LEU A 229 -7.12 -7.59 8.62
C LEU A 229 -8.13 -6.90 7.70
N ILE A 230 -8.97 -6.05 8.30
CA ILE A 230 -10.12 -5.43 7.63
C ILE A 230 -9.71 -4.53 6.47
N PRO A 231 -8.77 -3.56 6.60
CA PRO A 231 -8.44 -2.68 5.49
C PRO A 231 -7.80 -3.43 4.30
N SER A 232 -7.03 -4.49 4.53
CA SER A 232 -6.51 -5.32 3.42
C SER A 232 -7.60 -6.16 2.75
N ASN A 233 -8.58 -6.66 3.50
CA ASN A 233 -9.75 -7.34 2.91
C ASN A 233 -10.62 -6.36 2.11
N MET A 234 -10.78 -5.12 2.57
CA MET A 234 -11.44 -4.05 1.81
C MET A 234 -10.71 -3.78 0.49
N PHE A 235 -9.38 -3.72 0.52
CA PHE A 235 -8.58 -3.55 -0.69
C PHE A 235 -8.73 -4.74 -1.65
N ALA A 236 -8.74 -5.97 -1.13
CA ALA A 236 -8.99 -7.19 -1.91
C ALA A 236 -10.34 -7.13 -2.64
N VAL A 237 -11.42 -6.70 -1.98
CA VAL A 237 -12.75 -6.52 -2.64
C VAL A 237 -12.65 -5.57 -3.83
N VAL A 238 -11.94 -4.44 -3.67
CA VAL A 238 -11.80 -3.44 -4.74
C VAL A 238 -11.05 -4.03 -5.93
N VAL A 239 -9.88 -4.64 -5.71
CA VAL A 239 -9.06 -5.16 -6.82
C VAL A 239 -9.65 -6.41 -7.47
N LEU A 240 -10.49 -7.18 -6.76
CA LEU A 240 -11.28 -8.26 -7.38
C LEU A 240 -12.35 -7.70 -8.32
N ARG A 241 -12.96 -6.56 -7.99
CA ARG A 241 -13.88 -5.86 -8.90
C ARG A 241 -13.14 -5.27 -10.11
N TYR A 242 -11.93 -4.76 -9.91
CA TYR A 242 -11.05 -4.36 -11.03
C TYR A 242 -10.70 -5.55 -11.92
N LEU A 243 -10.35 -6.70 -11.33
CA LEU A 243 -10.06 -7.93 -12.06
C LEU A 243 -11.27 -8.40 -12.88
N ALA A 244 -12.48 -8.31 -12.32
CA ALA A 244 -13.70 -8.65 -13.03
C ALA A 244 -13.93 -7.76 -14.26
N GLU A 245 -13.67 -6.44 -14.13
CA GLU A 245 -13.77 -5.52 -15.27
C GLU A 245 -12.70 -5.81 -16.34
N ILE A 246 -11.45 -6.08 -15.94
CA ILE A 246 -10.37 -6.47 -16.87
C ILE A 246 -10.75 -7.76 -17.60
N ALA A 247 -11.25 -8.75 -16.86
CA ALA A 247 -11.64 -10.05 -17.40
C ALA A 247 -12.72 -9.91 -18.47
N GLU A 248 -13.73 -9.06 -18.24
CA GLU A 248 -14.80 -8.79 -19.20
C GLU A 248 -14.35 -7.93 -20.38
N ALA A 249 -13.75 -6.77 -20.09
CA ALA A 249 -13.53 -5.72 -21.09
C ALA A 249 -12.29 -5.96 -21.96
N VAL A 250 -11.29 -6.69 -21.46
CA VAL A 250 -10.01 -6.89 -22.14
C VAL A 250 -9.78 -8.36 -22.47
N LEU A 251 -9.91 -9.26 -21.48
CA LEU A 251 -9.54 -10.66 -21.66
C LEU A 251 -10.65 -11.49 -22.34
N ASN A 252 -11.89 -11.01 -22.32
CA ASN A 252 -13.09 -11.77 -22.72
C ASN A 252 -13.21 -13.11 -21.97
N ASP A 253 -12.79 -13.14 -20.71
CA ASP A 253 -12.81 -14.31 -19.82
C ASP A 253 -13.93 -14.15 -18.77
N LEU A 254 -15.14 -14.56 -19.13
CA LEU A 254 -16.30 -14.47 -18.25
C LEU A 254 -16.20 -15.41 -17.03
N GLU A 255 -15.44 -16.50 -17.13
CA GLU A 255 -15.24 -17.41 -16.01
C GLU A 255 -14.36 -16.75 -14.93
N LEU A 256 -13.28 -16.08 -15.35
CA LEU A 256 -12.43 -15.29 -14.46
C LEU A 256 -13.21 -14.14 -13.81
N LYS A 257 -14.05 -13.45 -14.59
CA LYS A 257 -14.97 -12.41 -14.08
C LYS A 257 -15.84 -12.96 -12.96
N ASP A 258 -16.56 -14.05 -13.22
CA ASP A 258 -17.54 -14.60 -12.26
C ASP A 258 -16.85 -15.12 -10.99
N LYS A 259 -15.66 -15.73 -11.12
CA LYS A 259 -14.84 -16.14 -9.97
C LYS A 259 -14.39 -14.95 -9.13
N ALA A 260 -13.91 -13.88 -9.76
CA ALA A 260 -13.46 -12.68 -9.07
C ALA A 260 -14.62 -11.99 -8.32
N LEU A 261 -15.78 -11.84 -8.97
CA LEU A 261 -16.97 -11.24 -8.33
C LEU A 261 -17.51 -12.11 -7.18
N THR A 262 -17.55 -13.42 -7.36
CA THR A 262 -17.99 -14.35 -6.30
C THR A 262 -17.14 -14.19 -5.05
N LEU A 263 -15.81 -14.20 -5.20
CA LEU A 263 -14.89 -14.02 -4.09
C LEU A 263 -15.00 -12.62 -3.47
N ALA A 264 -15.13 -11.57 -4.30
CA ALA A 264 -15.32 -10.20 -3.82
C ALA A 264 -16.57 -10.08 -2.95
N ASP A 265 -17.68 -10.68 -3.37
CA ASP A 265 -18.95 -10.64 -2.64
C ASP A 265 -18.90 -11.47 -1.35
N GLU A 266 -18.15 -12.58 -1.32
CA GLU A 266 -17.90 -13.35 -0.11
C GLU A 266 -17.10 -12.56 0.93
N ILE A 267 -16.00 -11.94 0.50
CA ILE A 267 -15.17 -11.10 1.37
C ILE A 267 -15.96 -9.88 1.86
N ASP A 268 -16.69 -9.19 0.97
CA ASP A 268 -17.50 -8.01 1.36
C ASP A 268 -18.59 -8.37 2.37
N ARG A 269 -19.27 -9.52 2.21
CA ARG A 269 -20.20 -10.03 3.22
C ARG A 269 -19.51 -10.31 4.55
N GLY A 270 -18.32 -10.91 4.52
CA GLY A 270 -17.51 -11.14 5.71
C GLY A 270 -17.15 -9.85 6.44
N ILE A 271 -16.71 -8.82 5.72
CA ILE A 271 -16.41 -7.49 6.28
C ILE A 271 -17.67 -6.89 6.92
N ARG A 272 -18.81 -6.89 6.23
CA ARG A 272 -20.06 -6.31 6.75
C ARG A 272 -20.59 -7.02 7.99
N GLN A 273 -20.34 -8.33 8.11
CA GLN A 273 -20.87 -9.13 9.21
C GLN A 273 -19.93 -9.15 10.43
N TYR A 274 -18.62 -9.16 10.21
CA TYR A 274 -17.63 -9.38 11.26
C TYR A 274 -16.66 -8.20 11.45
N GLY A 275 -16.48 -7.35 10.45
CA GLY A 275 -15.52 -6.25 10.44
C GLY A 275 -16.02 -4.94 11.02
N THR A 276 -17.26 -4.87 11.51
CA THR A 276 -17.82 -3.67 12.17
C THR A 276 -18.01 -3.89 13.67
N PHE A 277 -17.88 -2.81 14.43
CA PHE A 277 -18.05 -2.78 15.89
C PHE A 277 -18.94 -1.61 16.32
N GLU A 278 -19.88 -1.85 17.24
CA GLU A 278 -20.73 -0.80 17.84
C GLU A 278 -19.96 -0.09 18.96
N HIS A 279 -19.24 0.99 18.62
CA HIS A 279 -18.46 1.74 19.60
C HIS A 279 -19.36 2.63 20.48
N PRO A 280 -19.19 2.63 21.82
CA PRO A 280 -20.08 3.39 22.71
C PRO A 280 -20.01 4.92 22.53
N VAL A 281 -18.91 5.43 21.94
CA VAL A 281 -18.69 6.87 21.70
C VAL A 281 -18.93 7.27 20.24
N TYR A 282 -18.48 6.45 19.28
CA TYR A 282 -18.44 6.82 17.86
C TYR A 282 -19.59 6.21 17.05
N GLY A 283 -20.39 5.30 17.63
CA GLY A 283 -21.37 4.49 16.90
C GLY A 283 -20.70 3.34 16.15
N THR A 284 -21.35 2.83 15.10
CA THR A 284 -20.79 1.77 14.26
C THR A 284 -19.49 2.25 13.59
N ILE A 285 -18.39 1.55 13.82
CA ILE A 285 -17.08 1.75 13.20
C ILE A 285 -16.59 0.46 12.53
N PHE A 286 -15.60 0.56 11.65
CA PHE A 286 -14.81 -0.59 11.23
C PHE A 286 -13.76 -0.92 12.28
N ALA A 287 -13.60 -2.21 12.59
CA ALA A 287 -12.46 -2.69 13.36
C ALA A 287 -11.21 -2.75 12.46
N TYR A 288 -10.01 -2.73 13.05
CA TYR A 288 -8.78 -2.91 12.30
C TYR A 288 -8.58 -4.38 11.94
N GLU A 289 -8.77 -5.27 12.91
CA GLU A 289 -8.68 -6.72 12.73
C GLU A 289 -9.79 -7.44 13.50
N THR A 290 -10.19 -8.61 13.02
CA THR A 290 -11.06 -9.55 13.75
C THR A 290 -10.62 -10.99 13.50
N ASP A 291 -11.02 -11.91 14.37
CA ASP A 291 -10.78 -13.35 14.20
C ASP A 291 -12.01 -14.11 13.69
N GLY A 292 -13.17 -13.45 13.56
CA GLY A 292 -14.42 -14.12 13.22
C GLY A 292 -15.04 -14.96 14.35
N LEU A 293 -14.43 -14.94 15.55
CA LEU A 293 -14.88 -15.61 16.78
C LEU A 293 -15.46 -14.61 17.80
N GLY A 294 -15.54 -13.33 17.43
CA GLY A 294 -16.13 -12.26 18.23
C GLY A 294 -15.12 -11.31 18.85
N ASN A 295 -13.81 -11.46 18.57
CA ASN A 295 -12.80 -10.52 19.03
C ASN A 295 -12.52 -9.46 17.95
N HIS A 296 -12.20 -8.25 18.41
CA HIS A 296 -11.89 -7.10 17.57
C HIS A 296 -10.66 -6.38 18.11
N ASN A 297 -9.75 -6.02 17.21
CA ASN A 297 -8.70 -5.07 17.49
C ASN A 297 -9.15 -3.69 16.97
N LEU A 298 -9.34 -2.73 17.87
CA LEU A 298 -9.81 -1.39 17.56
C LEU A 298 -8.61 -0.42 17.59
N MET A 299 -8.07 -0.14 16.42
CA MET A 299 -6.93 0.76 16.21
C MET A 299 -6.92 1.25 14.76
N ASP A 300 -5.90 2.00 14.36
CA ASP A 300 -5.45 2.07 12.97
C ASP A 300 -3.93 2.15 12.93
N ASP A 301 -3.36 1.81 11.79
CA ASP A 301 -1.92 1.89 11.51
C ASP A 301 -1.65 2.87 10.37
N ALA A 302 -0.45 3.44 10.34
CA ALA A 302 -0.05 4.40 9.31
C ALA A 302 0.08 3.80 7.90
N ASN A 303 0.45 2.53 7.77
CA ASN A 303 0.71 1.91 6.48
C ASN A 303 -0.59 1.66 5.68
N VAL A 304 -0.53 1.82 4.36
CA VAL A 304 -1.68 1.64 3.47
C VAL A 304 -1.67 0.23 2.87
N PRO A 305 -2.77 -0.54 2.89
CA PRO A 305 -4.14 -0.19 3.33
C PRO A 305 -4.33 -0.02 4.85
N SER A 306 -4.86 1.14 5.24
CA SER A 306 -5.33 1.48 6.59
C SER A 306 -6.82 1.82 6.60
N LEU A 307 -7.45 1.87 7.77
CA LEU A 307 -8.85 2.33 7.90
C LEU A 307 -8.98 3.78 7.43
N LEU A 308 -8.00 4.63 7.71
CA LEU A 308 -7.96 6.00 7.21
C LEU A 308 -8.01 6.06 5.67
N SER A 309 -7.36 5.11 4.99
CA SER A 309 -7.22 5.05 3.53
C SER A 309 -8.44 4.49 2.77
N ILE A 310 -9.51 4.09 3.46
CA ILE A 310 -10.70 3.45 2.86
C ILE A 310 -11.22 4.20 1.61
N PRO A 311 -11.40 5.54 1.62
CA PRO A 311 -11.87 6.27 0.44
C PRO A 311 -10.82 6.41 -0.64
N TYR A 312 -9.54 6.50 -0.27
CA TYR A 312 -8.44 6.56 -1.22
C TYR A 312 -8.33 5.26 -2.04
N LEU A 313 -8.62 4.12 -1.41
CA LEU A 313 -8.67 2.82 -2.06
C LEU A 313 -10.02 2.51 -2.72
N SER A 314 -10.97 3.45 -2.70
CA SER A 314 -12.29 3.30 -3.33
C SER A 314 -13.16 2.16 -2.77
N TYR A 315 -12.93 1.70 -1.53
CA TYR A 315 -13.80 0.69 -0.90
C TYR A 315 -15.14 1.29 -0.45
N ALA A 316 -15.10 2.46 0.19
CA ALA A 316 -16.28 3.23 0.59
C ALA A 316 -16.06 4.73 0.35
N SER A 317 -17.15 5.47 0.14
CA SER A 317 -17.07 6.93 -0.03
C SER A 317 -16.57 7.61 1.26
N SER A 318 -15.93 8.77 1.12
CA SER A 318 -15.64 9.66 2.26
C SER A 318 -16.89 10.14 3.00
N ASP A 319 -18.06 10.00 2.35
CA ASP A 319 -19.37 10.29 2.93
C ASP A 319 -20.03 9.10 3.65
N ASP A 320 -19.45 7.91 3.57
CA ASP A 320 -19.98 6.73 4.26
C ASP A 320 -20.04 6.98 5.78
N PRO A 321 -21.19 6.72 6.43
CA PRO A 321 -21.37 7.02 7.84
C PRO A 321 -20.47 6.19 8.76
N ILE A 322 -20.22 4.92 8.42
CA ILE A 322 -19.32 4.05 9.19
C ILE A 322 -17.89 4.54 9.03
N TYR A 323 -17.48 4.93 7.82
CA TYR A 323 -16.17 5.55 7.60
C TYR A 323 -16.01 6.85 8.38
N LYS A 324 -17.01 7.74 8.41
CA LYS A 324 -16.95 8.99 9.18
C LYS A 324 -16.77 8.75 10.68
N ASN A 325 -17.49 7.77 11.23
CA ASN A 325 -17.34 7.35 12.62
C ASN A 325 -15.94 6.77 12.86
N THR A 326 -15.48 5.90 11.96
CA THR A 326 -14.15 5.26 12.02
C THR A 326 -13.04 6.31 11.95
N ARG A 327 -13.12 7.26 11.01
CA ARG A 327 -12.18 8.38 10.88
C ARG A 327 -12.10 9.21 12.16
N SER A 328 -13.23 9.44 12.82
CA SER A 328 -13.27 10.18 14.09
C SER A 328 -12.59 9.39 15.21
N PHE A 329 -12.82 8.08 15.29
CA PHE A 329 -12.17 7.18 16.24
C PHE A 329 -10.64 7.12 16.03
N ILE A 330 -10.20 6.84 14.81
CA ILE A 330 -8.77 6.58 14.50
C ILE A 330 -7.89 7.83 14.59
N LEU A 331 -8.48 9.03 14.46
CA LEU A 331 -7.82 10.34 14.63
C LEU A 331 -8.06 10.94 16.02
N SER A 332 -8.13 10.08 17.05
CA SER A 332 -8.31 10.46 18.45
C SER A 332 -7.43 9.62 19.36
N GLU A 333 -7.28 10.03 20.62
CA GLU A 333 -6.55 9.26 21.66
C GLU A 333 -7.15 7.86 21.95
N ASP A 334 -8.37 7.56 21.48
CA ASP A 334 -8.95 6.22 21.60
C ASP A 334 -8.30 5.20 20.66
N ASN A 335 -7.59 5.68 19.61
CA ASN A 335 -6.67 4.84 18.85
C ASN A 335 -5.33 4.74 19.59
N PRO A 336 -4.88 3.55 20.00
CA PRO A 336 -3.63 3.39 20.77
C PRO A 336 -2.37 3.84 20.01
N TYR A 337 -2.45 4.01 18.69
CA TYR A 337 -1.34 4.48 17.85
C TYR A 337 -1.58 5.88 17.28
N PHE A 338 -2.56 6.62 17.78
CA PHE A 338 -2.65 8.05 17.58
C PHE A 338 -1.83 8.76 18.66
N TYR A 339 -0.95 9.67 18.24
CA TYR A 339 -0.10 10.42 19.14
C TYR A 339 -0.34 11.92 18.97
N GLU A 340 -0.30 12.65 20.07
CA GLU A 340 -0.33 14.11 20.10
C GLU A 340 0.90 14.63 20.85
N GLY A 341 1.64 15.53 20.21
CA GLY A 341 2.82 16.16 20.79
C GLY A 341 2.92 17.65 20.44
N SER A 342 3.94 18.32 20.95
CA SER A 342 4.10 19.77 20.78
C SER A 342 4.29 20.21 19.33
N ALA A 343 4.78 19.33 18.45
CA ALA A 343 5.00 19.64 17.04
C ALA A 343 3.79 19.28 16.18
N THR A 344 3.12 18.15 16.43
CA THR A 344 1.91 17.74 15.69
C THR A 344 1.17 16.57 16.36
N SER A 345 0.01 16.21 15.82
CA SER A 345 -0.68 14.95 16.08
C SER A 345 -0.87 14.14 14.80
N GLY A 346 -1.09 12.83 14.95
CA GLY A 346 -1.31 11.91 13.84
C GLY A 346 -1.18 10.44 14.23
N ILE A 347 -1.40 9.56 13.26
CA ILE A 347 -1.29 8.10 13.43
C ILE A 347 0.16 7.66 13.20
N GLY A 348 0.64 6.78 14.08
CA GLY A 348 1.92 6.09 13.97
C GLY A 348 1.75 4.60 13.69
N SER A 349 2.68 3.81 14.21
CA SER A 349 2.66 2.35 14.10
C SER A 349 3.38 1.71 15.29
N PRO A 350 2.97 0.50 15.76
CA PRO A 350 3.79 -0.29 16.68
C PRO A 350 5.18 -0.63 16.13
N HIS A 351 5.38 -0.53 14.81
CA HIS A 351 6.67 -0.74 14.15
C HIS A 351 7.74 0.30 14.57
N THR A 352 7.32 1.51 14.91
CA THR A 352 8.18 2.62 15.32
C THR A 352 8.10 2.91 16.81
N PRO A 353 9.08 3.63 17.40
CA PRO A 353 9.03 4.01 18.81
C PRO A 353 7.72 4.72 19.19
N SER A 354 7.26 4.51 20.43
CA SER A 354 6.07 5.20 20.94
C SER A 354 6.20 6.71 20.83
N GLY A 355 5.11 7.38 20.43
CA GLY A 355 5.09 8.83 20.20
C GLY A 355 5.50 9.24 18.78
N TYR A 356 5.86 8.29 17.90
CA TYR A 356 6.22 8.60 16.52
C TYR A 356 4.98 8.60 15.61
N ILE A 357 4.88 9.61 14.75
CA ILE A 357 3.83 9.79 13.75
C ILE A 357 4.44 9.58 12.36
N TRP A 358 3.69 8.97 11.44
CA TRP A 358 4.20 8.67 10.11
C TRP A 358 3.78 9.70 9.07
N HIS A 359 4.68 10.07 8.17
CA HIS A 359 4.35 10.98 7.07
C HIS A 359 3.33 10.37 6.10
N ILE A 360 3.33 9.05 5.92
CA ILE A 360 2.32 8.34 5.12
C ILE A 360 0.92 8.59 5.68
N ALA A 361 0.73 8.50 7.01
CA ALA A 361 -0.56 8.75 7.66
C ALA A 361 -1.03 10.20 7.48
N LEU A 362 -0.12 11.17 7.62
CA LEU A 362 -0.44 12.59 7.39
C LEU A 362 -0.81 12.85 5.93
N ALA A 363 -0.07 12.30 4.97
CA ALA A 363 -0.42 12.40 3.56
C ALA A 363 -1.79 11.77 3.27
N MET A 364 -2.05 10.58 3.83
CA MET A 364 -3.31 9.86 3.66
C MET A 364 -4.50 10.59 4.28
N GLN A 365 -4.33 11.18 5.47
CA GLN A 365 -5.38 12.00 6.09
C GLN A 365 -5.73 13.19 5.18
N GLY A 366 -4.76 13.72 4.44
CA GLY A 366 -4.93 14.86 3.52
C GLY A 366 -5.62 14.46 2.23
N LEU A 367 -5.24 13.31 1.68
CA LEU A 367 -5.85 12.71 0.49
C LEU A 367 -7.32 12.32 0.73
N THR A 368 -7.66 12.03 1.99
CA THR A 368 -9.02 11.68 2.43
C THR A 368 -9.71 12.81 3.20
N ALA A 369 -9.13 14.02 3.19
CA ALA A 369 -9.67 15.18 3.89
C ALA A 369 -11.04 15.59 3.35
N GLN A 370 -11.93 16.01 4.25
CA GLN A 370 -13.29 16.45 3.89
C GLN A 370 -13.36 17.93 3.51
N SER A 371 -12.28 18.68 3.73
CA SER A 371 -12.22 20.12 3.46
C SER A 371 -10.87 20.52 2.83
N PRO A 372 -10.86 21.53 1.94
CA PRO A 372 -9.61 22.12 1.45
C PRO A 372 -8.71 22.65 2.58
N GLU A 373 -9.31 23.13 3.68
CA GLU A 373 -8.60 23.66 4.85
C GLU A 373 -7.83 22.57 5.59
N GLU A 374 -8.44 21.41 5.83
CA GLU A 374 -7.76 20.25 6.42
C GLU A 374 -6.60 19.81 5.52
N LYS A 375 -6.84 19.73 4.21
CA LYS A 375 -5.82 19.34 3.24
C LYS A 375 -4.61 20.27 3.23
N ALA A 376 -4.85 21.58 3.18
CA ALA A 376 -3.80 22.59 3.23
C ALA A 376 -3.02 22.54 4.55
N ARG A 377 -3.71 22.35 5.68
CA ARG A 377 -3.09 22.18 6.99
C ARG A 377 -2.14 20.99 7.01
N LEU A 378 -2.53 19.84 6.46
CA LEU A 378 -1.64 18.67 6.45
C LEU A 378 -0.44 18.84 5.53
N LEU A 379 -0.61 19.56 4.42
CA LEU A 379 0.53 19.92 3.57
C LEU A 379 1.51 20.83 4.34
N ASP A 380 1.01 21.80 5.11
CA ASP A 380 1.85 22.63 6.01
C ASP A 380 2.56 21.78 7.08
N LEU A 381 1.90 20.73 7.60
CA LEU A 381 2.50 19.80 8.56
C LEU A 381 3.66 19.03 7.94
N LEU A 382 3.43 18.39 6.79
CA LEU A 382 4.46 17.62 6.07
C LEU A 382 5.70 18.48 5.75
N GLU A 383 5.49 19.75 5.41
CA GLU A 383 6.59 20.70 5.17
C GLU A 383 7.36 21.07 6.43
N ARG A 384 6.75 21.08 7.62
CA ARG A 384 7.42 21.51 8.85
C ARG A 384 8.02 20.35 9.65
N THR A 385 7.73 19.11 9.27
CA THR A 385 8.17 17.89 9.96
C THR A 385 9.19 17.08 9.16
N ASP A 386 9.78 17.67 8.11
CA ASP A 386 10.74 17.02 7.20
C ASP A 386 12.18 16.92 7.75
N GLY A 387 12.41 17.25 9.03
CA GLY A 387 13.74 17.22 9.65
C GLY A 387 14.80 18.07 8.92
N ASP A 388 14.38 19.10 8.17
CA ASP A 388 15.19 19.91 7.25
C ASP A 388 15.90 19.09 6.15
N LYS A 389 15.33 17.94 5.76
CA LYS A 389 15.85 17.06 4.70
C LYS A 389 15.21 17.27 3.35
N GLY A 390 14.08 17.98 3.28
CA GLY A 390 13.32 18.19 2.05
C GLY A 390 12.70 16.92 1.47
N MET A 391 12.59 15.86 2.28
CA MET A 391 12.02 14.55 1.94
C MET A 391 11.20 14.02 3.10
N MET A 392 10.38 13.00 2.83
CA MET A 392 9.58 12.34 3.85
C MET A 392 10.34 11.18 4.50
N HIS A 393 10.03 11.01 5.79
CA HIS A 393 10.52 9.94 6.66
C HIS A 393 9.44 8.89 6.94
N GLU A 394 9.84 7.75 7.49
CA GLU A 394 8.91 6.72 7.98
C GLU A 394 8.09 7.25 9.15
N GLY A 395 8.70 7.38 10.32
CA GLY A 395 8.10 7.99 11.50
C GLY A 395 8.97 9.12 12.06
N PHE A 396 8.36 10.07 12.77
CA PHE A 396 9.06 11.12 13.51
C PHE A 396 8.37 11.41 14.85
N ASP A 397 9.14 11.80 15.87
CA ASP A 397 8.63 12.11 17.22
C ASP A 397 7.65 13.29 17.17
N ALA A 398 6.44 13.10 17.72
CA ALA A 398 5.37 14.10 17.74
C ALA A 398 5.75 15.42 18.46
N ASN A 399 6.81 15.42 19.28
CA ASN A 399 7.33 16.60 19.96
C ASN A 399 8.55 17.22 19.27
N ASP A 400 9.32 16.44 18.52
CA ASP A 400 10.58 16.87 17.88
C ASP A 400 10.79 16.17 16.53
N PRO A 401 10.35 16.77 15.41
CA PRO A 401 10.46 16.18 14.08
C PRO A 401 11.88 15.93 13.58
N ASN A 402 12.90 16.44 14.27
CA ASN A 402 14.30 16.11 13.96
C ASN A 402 14.70 14.70 14.42
N LYS A 403 13.86 14.05 15.24
CA LYS A 403 14.00 12.64 15.61
C LYS A 403 13.08 11.81 14.72
N TYR A 404 13.66 11.24 13.68
CA TYR A 404 12.92 10.46 12.69
C TYR A 404 13.60 9.12 12.39
N THR A 405 12.86 8.21 11.77
CA THR A 405 13.35 6.94 11.21
C THR A 405 13.32 6.99 9.68
N ARG A 406 14.24 6.27 9.04
CA ARG A 406 14.45 6.20 7.58
C ARG A 406 14.62 7.57 6.92
N GLU A 407 15.87 7.97 6.72
CA GLU A 407 16.21 9.19 5.99
C GLU A 407 15.83 9.11 4.49
N TRP A 408 15.76 7.88 3.94
CA TRP A 408 15.40 7.64 2.54
C TRP A 408 14.27 6.61 2.42
N PHE A 409 13.03 7.12 2.37
CA PHE A 409 11.84 6.30 2.18
C PHE A 409 11.02 6.78 0.98
N SER A 410 11.17 6.08 -0.14
CA SER A 410 10.65 6.52 -1.44
C SER A 410 9.12 6.42 -1.54
N TRP A 411 8.49 5.47 -0.84
CA TRP A 411 7.03 5.40 -0.76
C TRP A 411 6.46 6.62 -0.01
N ALA A 412 7.02 7.00 1.14
CA ALA A 412 6.58 8.20 1.87
C ALA A 412 6.72 9.47 1.01
N ASN A 413 7.82 9.60 0.25
CA ASN A 413 8.00 10.68 -0.73
C ASN A 413 6.86 10.72 -1.75
N MET A 414 6.42 9.57 -2.25
CA MET A 414 5.35 9.50 -3.25
C MET A 414 3.97 9.80 -2.67
N MET A 415 3.70 9.43 -1.42
CA MET A 415 2.46 9.83 -0.74
C MET A 415 2.36 11.34 -0.57
N TYR A 416 3.48 12.00 -0.21
CA TYR A 416 3.56 13.46 -0.18
C TYR A 416 3.33 14.07 -1.57
N CYS A 417 4.01 13.56 -2.61
CA CYS A 417 3.80 14.04 -3.97
C CYS A 417 2.35 13.89 -4.44
N GLU A 418 1.68 12.80 -4.10
CA GLU A 418 0.27 12.61 -4.44
C GLU A 418 -0.63 13.63 -3.75
N LEU A 419 -0.38 13.96 -2.48
CA LEU A 419 -1.10 15.04 -1.79
C LEU A 419 -0.86 16.41 -2.43
N VAL A 420 0.39 16.72 -2.83
CA VAL A 420 0.73 17.96 -3.54
C VAL A 420 -0.04 18.07 -4.86
N LEU A 421 -0.08 16.97 -5.62
CA LEU A 421 -0.83 16.90 -6.88
C LEU A 421 -2.33 17.10 -6.63
N ASP A 422 -2.87 16.48 -5.59
CA ASP A 422 -4.27 16.59 -5.23
C ASP A 422 -4.67 18.02 -4.82
N VAL A 423 -3.82 18.73 -4.06
CA VAL A 423 -3.97 20.17 -3.77
C VAL A 423 -3.96 21.01 -5.05
N CYS A 424 -3.19 20.60 -6.05
CA CYS A 424 -3.14 21.22 -7.38
C CYS A 424 -4.35 20.89 -8.28
N GLY A 425 -5.29 20.07 -7.80
CA GLY A 425 -6.44 19.56 -8.55
C GLY A 425 -6.08 18.47 -9.56
N ILE A 426 -4.97 17.78 -9.36
CA ILE A 426 -4.46 16.71 -10.24
C ILE A 426 -4.54 15.40 -9.48
N ARG A 427 -5.22 14.40 -10.06
CA ARG A 427 -5.42 13.08 -9.44
C ARG A 427 -5.19 11.97 -10.44
N VAL A 428 -4.59 10.87 -9.99
CA VAL A 428 -4.58 9.61 -10.74
C VAL A 428 -6.03 9.12 -10.84
N ALA A 429 -6.50 8.85 -12.04
CA ALA A 429 -7.86 8.33 -12.23
C ALA A 429 -7.92 6.85 -11.83
N GLY A 430 -8.92 6.45 -11.05
CA GLY A 430 -9.12 5.05 -10.66
C GLY A 430 -10.07 4.84 -9.51
#